data_AF-A0A535LUS4-F1
#
_entry.id   AF-A0A535LUS4-F1
#
_cell.length_a   1.000
_cell.length_b   1.000
_cell.length_c   1.000
_cell.angle_alpha   90.00
_cell.angle_beta   90.00
_cell.angle_gamma   90.00
#
_symmetry.space_group_name_H-M   'P 1'
#
loop_
_entity.id
_entity.type
_entity.pdbx_description
1 polymer ?
#
loop_
_entity_poly.entity_id
_entity_poly.type
_entity_poly.pdbx_seq_one_letter_code
_entity_poly.pdbx_strand_id
1 'polypeptide(L)'
;VSPEQAYESARLVALAILGSLKRELGDLDRVTAWLRVFGMINSAPDFTRQPAVINGFSDVILSVYGETAGAHARSAVGMASLPFSIPVEIEAEVEIDG
;
A
#
# COMPACT_ATOMS: atom_id res chain seq x y z
N VAL A 1 10.66 -4.25 14.64
CA VAL A 1 10.11 -3.07 13.93
C VAL A 1 8.91 -2.60 14.72
N SER A 2 8.83 -1.32 15.09
CA SER A 2 7.65 -0.79 15.78
C SER A 2 6.48 -0.61 14.81
N PRO A 3 5.23 -0.51 15.28
CA PRO A 3 4.07 -0.22 14.41
C PRO A 3 4.25 1.07 13.58
N GLU A 4 4.89 2.09 14.14
CA GLU A 4 5.17 3.38 13.48
C GLU A 4 6.22 3.22 12.38
N GLN A 5 7.26 2.42 12.61
CA GLN A 5 8.25 2.08 11.58
C GLN A 5 7.63 1.24 10.46
N ALA A 6 6.71 0.35 10.80
CA ALA A 6 5.98 -0.45 9.81
C ALA A 6 5.01 0.42 8.99
N TYR A 7 4.34 1.39 9.63
CA TYR A 7 3.55 2.41 8.93
C TYR A 7 4.40 3.18 7.91
N GLU A 8 5.59 3.64 8.30
CA GLU A 8 6.49 4.33 7.35
C GLU A 8 6.97 3.39 6.25
N SER A 9 7.16 2.10 6.55
CA SER A 9 7.47 1.10 5.52
C SER A 9 6.33 0.97 4.50
N ALA A 10 5.07 0.93 4.95
CA ALA A 10 3.90 0.92 4.06
C ALA A 10 3.83 2.20 3.20
N ARG A 11 4.18 3.36 3.79
CA ARG A 11 4.30 4.64 3.08
C ARG A 11 5.34 4.59 1.96
N LEU A 12 6.51 4.01 2.24
CA LEU A 12 7.56 3.81 1.24
C LEU A 12 7.15 2.83 0.13
N VAL A 13 6.40 1.78 0.47
CA VAL A 13 5.83 0.85 -0.53
C VAL A 13 4.85 1.58 -1.45
N ALA A 14 4.00 2.48 -0.94
CA ALA A 14 3.13 3.30 -1.78
C ALA A 14 3.94 4.14 -2.79
N LEU A 15 4.99 4.83 -2.33
CA LEU A 15 5.87 5.60 -3.21
C LEU A 15 6.57 4.72 -4.24
N ALA A 16 6.97 3.49 -3.88
CA ALA A 16 7.56 2.54 -4.81
C ALA A 16 6.57 2.10 -5.89
N ILE A 17 5.32 1.82 -5.54
CA ILE A 17 4.25 1.48 -6.50
C ILE A 17 3.97 2.67 -7.42
N LEU A 18 3.82 3.88 -6.89
CA LEU A 18 3.65 5.09 -7.70
C LEU A 18 4.84 5.29 -8.66
N GLY A 19 6.06 5.04 -8.20
CA GLY A 19 7.25 5.08 -9.05
C GLY A 19 7.21 4.06 -10.19
N SER A 20 6.70 2.85 -9.93
CA SER A 20 6.50 1.82 -10.96
C SER A 20 5.40 2.19 -11.94
N LEU A 21 4.25 2.65 -11.47
CA LEU A 21 3.14 3.12 -12.31
C LEU A 21 3.59 4.27 -13.20
N LYS A 22 4.32 5.25 -12.66
CA LYS A 22 4.86 6.37 -13.46
C LYS A 22 5.81 5.91 -14.56
N ARG A 23 6.65 4.90 -14.31
CA ARG A 23 7.56 4.36 -15.33
C ARG A 23 6.81 3.67 -16.47
N GLU A 24 5.74 2.95 -16.14
CA GLU A 24 4.94 2.20 -17.11
C GLU A 24 3.98 3.09 -17.89
N LEU A 25 3.28 3.99 -17.20
CA LEU A 25 2.22 4.82 -17.77
C LEU A 25 2.73 6.15 -18.34
N GLY A 26 3.94 6.57 -17.94
CA GLY A 26 4.53 7.88 -18.24
C GLY A 26 3.96 9.01 -17.39
N ASP A 27 2.64 9.02 -17.22
CA ASP A 27 1.89 9.96 -16.39
C ASP A 27 1.01 9.22 -15.37
N LEU A 28 0.99 9.73 -14.14
CA LEU A 28 0.20 9.17 -13.05
C LEU A 28 -1.28 9.56 -13.11
N ASP A 29 -1.62 10.62 -13.84
CA ASP A 29 -3.00 11.06 -14.08
C ASP A 29 -3.80 10.05 -14.93
N ARG A 30 -3.11 9.10 -15.57
CA ARG A 30 -3.72 7.98 -16.28
C ARG A 30 -4.39 6.96 -15.37
N VAL A 31 -4.08 6.97 -14.07
CA VAL A 31 -4.77 6.13 -13.07
C VAL A 31 -6.10 6.78 -12.73
N THR A 32 -7.20 6.14 -13.12
CA THR A 32 -8.56 6.67 -12.93
C THR A 32 -9.16 6.26 -11.58
N ALA A 33 -8.77 5.09 -11.05
CA ALA A 33 -9.22 4.62 -9.74
C ALA A 33 -8.26 3.60 -9.12
N TRP A 34 -8.13 3.64 -7.79
CA TRP A 34 -7.51 2.58 -7.00
C TRP A 34 -8.57 1.57 -6.59
N LEU A 35 -8.45 0.32 -7.05
CA LEU A 35 -9.51 -0.67 -6.90
C LEU A 35 -9.33 -1.48 -5.62
N ARG A 36 -8.15 -2.12 -5.48
CA ARG A 36 -7.85 -3.06 -4.40
C ARG A 36 -6.44 -2.89 -3.91
N VAL A 37 -6.27 -3.00 -2.59
CA VAL A 37 -4.97 -3.05 -1.92
C VAL A 37 -4.92 -4.28 -1.02
N PHE A 38 -3.87 -5.08 -1.15
CA PHE A 38 -3.60 -6.20 -0.28
C PHE A 38 -2.29 -6.00 0.45
N GLY A 39 -2.40 -5.66 1.74
CA GLY A 39 -1.28 -5.42 2.63
C GLY A 39 -0.94 -6.66 3.46
N MET A 40 0.32 -7.04 3.42
CA MET A 40 0.89 -8.19 4.11
C MET A 40 1.95 -7.68 5.08
N ILE A 41 1.77 -7.95 6.37
CA ILE A 41 2.64 -7.42 7.43
C ILE A 41 3.34 -8.58 8.10
N ASN A 42 4.67 -8.59 8.09
CA ASN A 42 5.46 -9.54 8.87
C ASN A 42 5.22 -9.29 10.37
N SER A 43 4.39 -10.13 10.98
CA SER A 43 3.75 -9.85 12.28
C SER A 43 4.03 -10.99 13.26
N ALA A 44 4.29 -10.63 14.51
CA ALA A 44 4.21 -11.59 15.60
C ALA A 44 2.75 -12.08 15.76
N PRO A 45 2.52 -13.32 16.25
CA PRO A 45 1.18 -13.91 16.37
C PRO A 45 0.17 -13.09 17.21
N ASP A 46 0.66 -12.30 18.16
CA ASP A 46 -0.10 -11.46 19.07
C ASP A 46 -0.34 -10.03 18.57
N PHE A 47 0.29 -9.66 17.45
CA PHE A 47 0.08 -8.35 16.84
C PHE A 47 -1.25 -8.33 16.07
N THR A 48 -2.11 -7.36 16.38
CA THR A 48 -3.47 -7.25 15.82
C THR A 48 -3.76 -5.88 15.18
N ARG A 49 -2.73 -5.06 14.98
CA ARG A 49 -2.85 -3.68 14.45
C ARG A 49 -2.39 -3.56 12.99
N GLN A 50 -2.49 -4.64 12.22
CA GLN A 50 -2.17 -4.65 10.78
C GLN A 50 -2.90 -3.55 9.99
N PRO A 51 -4.19 -3.25 10.22
CA PRO A 51 -4.85 -2.15 9.51
C PRO A 51 -4.20 -0.80 9.76
N ALA A 52 -3.69 -0.54 10.97
CA ALA A 52 -3.00 0.70 11.29
C ALA A 52 -1.66 0.83 10.55
N VAL A 53 -0.97 -0.28 10.27
CA VAL A 53 0.26 -0.29 9.47
C VAL A 53 -0.06 0.09 8.02
N ILE A 54 -1.07 -0.53 7.41
CA ILE A 54 -1.42 -0.26 5.99
C ILE A 54 -2.03 1.12 5.79
N ASN A 55 -2.47 1.82 6.85
CA ASN A 55 -2.84 3.23 6.73
C ASN A 55 -1.69 4.08 6.16
N GLY A 56 -0.42 3.73 6.41
CA GLY A 56 0.71 4.44 5.81
C GLY A 56 0.71 4.39 4.29
N PHE A 57 0.22 3.30 3.70
CA PHE A 57 0.00 3.21 2.27
C PHE A 57 -1.22 4.03 1.84
N SER A 58 -2.36 3.80 2.49
CA SER A 58 -3.63 4.42 2.13
C SER A 58 -3.58 5.94 2.20
N ASP A 59 -2.91 6.50 3.22
CA ASP A 59 -2.79 7.94 3.43
C ASP A 59 -2.00 8.61 2.30
N VAL A 60 -0.98 7.94 1.74
CA VAL A 60 -0.25 8.44 0.55
C VAL A 60 -1.17 8.46 -0.65
N ILE A 61 -1.83 7.34 -0.94
CA ILE A 61 -2.69 7.24 -2.12
C ILE A 61 -3.83 8.26 -2.07
N LEU A 62 -4.49 8.39 -0.92
CA LEU A 62 -5.54 9.38 -0.70
C LEU A 62 -5.01 10.82 -0.80
N SER A 63 -3.78 11.09 -0.32
CA SER A 63 -3.18 12.43 -0.44
C SER A 63 -2.90 12.84 -1.89
N VAL A 64 -2.64 11.87 -2.77
CA VAL A 64 -2.29 12.11 -4.18
C VAL A 64 -3.55 12.12 -5.06
N TYR A 65 -4.43 11.13 -4.89
CA TYR A 65 -5.59 10.90 -5.77
C TYR A 65 -6.93 11.37 -5.17
N GLY A 66 -6.94 11.88 -3.93
CA GLY A 66 -8.16 12.25 -3.23
C GLY A 66 -9.05 11.05 -2.90
N GLU A 67 -10.24 11.31 -2.34
CA GLU A 67 -11.17 10.24 -1.94
C GLU A 67 -11.79 9.54 -3.15
N THR A 68 -12.15 10.27 -4.22
CA THR A 68 -12.88 9.69 -5.36
C THR A 68 -12.07 8.66 -6.14
N ALA A 69 -10.80 8.95 -6.44
CA ALA A 69 -9.93 8.05 -7.20
C ALA A 69 -9.01 7.24 -6.28
N GLY A 70 -8.71 7.73 -5.07
CA GLY A 70 -7.77 7.08 -4.15
C GLY A 70 -8.40 6.12 -3.14
N ALA A 71 -9.72 6.18 -2.88
CA ALA A 71 -10.36 5.22 -1.99
C ALA A 71 -10.40 3.83 -2.63
N HIS A 72 -10.04 2.81 -1.87
CA HIS A 72 -9.86 1.43 -2.37
C HIS A 72 -10.37 0.39 -1.38
N ALA A 73 -10.82 -0.75 -1.90
CA ALA A 73 -11.05 -1.93 -1.08
C ALA A 73 -9.72 -2.44 -0.52
N ARG A 74 -9.71 -2.93 0.73
CA ARG A 74 -8.46 -3.26 1.41
C ARG A 74 -8.54 -4.50 2.29
N SER A 75 -7.50 -5.32 2.21
CA SER A 75 -7.19 -6.40 3.16
C SER A 75 -5.82 -6.13 3.81
N ALA A 76 -5.73 -6.30 5.14
CA ALA A 76 -4.49 -6.14 5.90
C ALA A 76 -4.31 -7.35 6.80
N VAL A 77 -3.33 -8.21 6.50
CA VAL A 77 -3.16 -9.52 7.14
C VAL A 77 -1.75 -9.71 7.69
N GLY A 78 -1.67 -10.42 8.81
CA GLY A 78 -0.39 -10.82 9.40
C GLY A 78 0.19 -12.02 8.65
N MET A 79 1.49 -11.96 8.35
CA MET A 79 2.26 -13.05 7.76
C MET A 79 3.33 -13.51 8.75
N ALA A 80 3.60 -14.81 8.76
CA ALA A 80 4.66 -15.39 9.60
C ALA A 80 6.06 -14.95 9.15
N SER A 81 6.25 -14.72 7.85
CA SER A 81 7.45 -14.15 7.26
C SER A 81 7.14 -13.56 5.88
N LEU A 82 8.02 -12.68 5.42
CA LEU A 82 8.02 -12.11 4.07
C LEU A 82 9.41 -12.26 3.45
N PRO A 83 9.54 -12.21 2.11
CA PRO A 83 10.83 -12.23 1.42
C PRO A 83 11.81 -11.19 1.99
N PHE A 84 13.08 -11.56 2.09
CA PHE A 84 14.14 -10.70 2.66
C PHE A 84 13.86 -10.19 4.08
N SER A 85 12.91 -10.80 4.80
CA SER A 85 12.47 -10.37 6.12
C SER A 85 11.98 -8.92 6.18
N ILE A 86 11.42 -8.41 5.07
CA ILE A 86 10.84 -7.06 5.04
C ILE A 86 9.65 -6.95 6.00
N PRO A 87 9.37 -5.76 6.54
CA PRO A 87 8.27 -5.56 7.48
C PRO A 87 6.89 -5.57 6.80
N VAL A 88 6.81 -5.06 5.57
CA VAL A 88 5.55 -4.85 4.85
C VAL A 88 5.76 -5.16 3.37
N GLU A 89 4.80 -5.87 2.78
CA GLU A 89 4.64 -6.09 1.35
C GLU A 89 3.22 -5.71 0.95
N ILE A 90 3.05 -5.06 -0.21
CA ILE A 90 1.73 -4.59 -0.67
C ILE A 90 1.59 -4.84 -2.16
N GLU A 91 0.46 -5.41 -2.53
CA GLU A 91 -0.03 -5.49 -3.91
C GLU A 91 -1.20 -4.52 -4.10
N ALA A 92 -1.31 -3.91 -5.28
CA ALA A 92 -2.42 -3.05 -5.61
C ALA A 92 -2.89 -3.24 -7.06
N GLU A 93 -4.19 -3.05 -7.26
CA GLU A 93 -4.84 -3.01 -8.57
C GLU A 93 -5.39 -1.61 -8.81
N VAL A 94 -5.16 -1.09 -10.02
CA VAL A 94 -5.63 0.23 -10.45
C VAL A 94 -6.37 0.13 -11.78
N GLU A 95 -7.37 0.97 -11.95
CA GLU A 95 -7.98 1.26 -13.24
C GLU A 95 -7.14 2.34 -13.94
N ILE A 96 -6.95 2.17 -15.26
CA ILE A 96 -6.26 3.14 -16.10
C ILE A 96 -7.16 3.61 -17.24
N ASP A 97 -6.90 4.82 -17.72
CA ASP A 97 -7.49 5.31 -18.97
C ASP A 97 -7.00 4.50 -20.19
N GLY A 98 -7.91 4.38 -21.17
CA GLY A 98 -7.71 3.61 -22.40
C GLY A 98 -7.07 4.41 -23.53
#